data_AF-A0A7J9PVE3-F1
#
_entry.id   AF-A0A7J9PVE3-F1
#
_cell.length_a   1.000
_cell.length_b   1.000
_cell.length_c   1.000
_cell.angle_alpha   90.00
_cell.angle_beta   90.00
_cell.angle_gamma   90.00
#
_symmetry.space_group_name_H-M   'P 1'
#
loop_
_entity.id
_entity.type
_entity.pdbx_description
1 polymer ?
#
loop_
_entity_poly.entity_id
_entity_poly.type
_entity_poly.pdbx_seq_one_letter_code
_entity_poly.pdbx_strand_id
1 'polypeptide(L)'
;MIESAKKYALQNAVLHNGKAEIGSVISKIVAEFPELKQRIKEIIPEIKKIVSDVNKLSLEEQSKELKEIAPEMLTKHKKEREKGLPELKNVSGKIILRFAPGPSGPLHIGHSRATILNDEYAKKYNGKFILRIEDTDPSRIDPDAYKMIPEDLKWLGVDVHETVIQSDRFETYYRYAKKLLEKGNAYVCRCRPDEWRNLKLKNKPCPHRNLTPEENLEEWEKMLSNVYGEEEASVVVKTDLNHPNPALRDFVGLRISKTIHPRTKDKYIVYPLMNFSVAVDDHLLGLTHV
;
A
#
# COMPACT_ATOMS: atom_id res chain seq x y z
N MET A 1 40.62 6.84 7.30
CA MET A 1 39.87 5.71 7.89
C MET A 1 40.24 5.46 9.34
N ILE A 2 41.50 5.13 9.66
CA ILE A 2 41.97 4.86 11.04
C ILE A 2 41.67 6.02 11.99
N GLU A 3 41.98 7.25 11.58
CA GLU A 3 41.68 8.46 12.37
C GLU A 3 40.17 8.65 12.59
N SER A 4 39.35 8.50 11.55
CA SER A 4 37.88 8.53 11.68
C SER A 4 37.38 7.41 12.60
N ALA A 5 37.99 6.21 12.57
CA ALA A 5 37.60 5.09 13.42
C ALA A 5 37.94 5.36 14.89
N LYS A 6 39.12 5.96 15.16
CA LYS A 6 39.51 6.39 16.51
C LYS A 6 38.58 7.49 17.01
N LYS A 7 38.28 8.49 16.18
CA LYS A 7 37.33 9.57 16.46
C LYS A 7 35.95 9.03 16.84
N TYR A 8 35.37 8.14 16.04
CA TYR A 8 34.06 7.55 16.34
C TYR A 8 34.07 6.61 17.53
N ALA A 9 35.16 5.87 17.76
CA ALA A 9 35.32 5.04 18.96
C ALA A 9 35.35 5.92 20.22
N LEU A 10 36.14 6.98 20.24
CA LEU A 10 36.19 7.93 21.36
C LEU A 10 34.85 8.61 21.59
N GLN A 11 34.18 9.11 20.53
CA GLN A 11 32.84 9.68 20.65
C GLN A 11 31.84 8.68 21.23
N ASN A 12 31.85 7.43 20.76
CA ASN A 12 30.94 6.42 21.26
C ASN A 12 31.26 6.05 22.71
N ALA A 13 32.53 5.90 23.09
CA ALA A 13 32.91 5.61 24.48
C ALA A 13 32.49 6.73 25.44
N VAL A 14 32.77 8.00 25.10
CA VAL A 14 32.38 9.17 25.90
C VAL A 14 30.87 9.25 26.10
N LEU A 15 30.09 8.99 25.04
CA LEU A 15 28.62 9.00 25.11
C LEU A 15 28.01 7.77 25.83
N HIS A 16 28.80 6.72 26.06
CA HIS A 16 28.37 5.44 26.63
C HIS A 16 29.22 5.02 27.83
N ASN A 17 29.56 5.99 28.70
CA ASN A 17 30.21 5.75 30.01
C ASN A 17 31.50 4.92 29.92
N GLY A 18 32.35 5.23 28.95
CA GLY A 18 33.68 4.62 28.84
C GLY A 18 33.76 3.45 27.86
N LYS A 19 32.65 3.04 27.25
CA LYS A 19 32.58 1.83 26.41
C LYS A 19 32.16 2.13 24.98
N ALA A 20 33.12 2.04 24.06
CA ALA A 20 32.89 2.00 22.63
C ALA A 20 32.42 0.60 22.18
N GLU A 21 31.38 0.59 21.34
CA GLU A 21 30.85 -0.58 20.67
C GLU A 21 31.30 -0.61 19.21
N ILE A 22 31.88 -1.74 18.81
CA ILE A 22 32.39 -1.93 17.44
C ILE A 22 31.33 -1.72 16.36
N GLY A 23 30.08 -2.16 16.59
CA GLY A 23 28.99 -2.03 15.60
C GLY A 23 28.62 -0.57 15.32
N SER A 24 28.63 0.27 16.37
CA SER A 24 28.37 1.71 16.27
C SER A 24 29.46 2.42 15.48
N VAL A 25 30.73 2.08 15.72
CA VAL A 25 31.89 2.63 15.00
C VAL A 25 31.89 2.20 13.54
N ILE A 26 31.63 0.92 13.26
CA ILE A 26 31.51 0.39 11.89
C ILE A 26 30.42 1.14 11.11
N SER A 27 29.24 1.33 11.71
CA SER A 27 28.12 2.01 11.06
C SER A 27 28.46 3.44 10.66
N LYS A 28 29.22 4.16 11.50
CA LYS A 28 29.69 5.51 11.22
C LYS A 28 30.77 5.55 10.13
N ILE A 29 31.69 4.59 10.15
CA ILE A 29 32.72 4.48 9.10
C ILE A 29 32.10 4.18 7.74
N VAL A 30 31.13 3.27 7.65
CA VAL A 30 30.46 2.98 6.37
C VAL A 30 29.60 4.17 5.89
N ALA A 31 29.08 4.97 6.81
CA ALA A 31 28.35 6.19 6.45
C ALA A 31 29.28 7.29 5.90
N GLU A 32 30.50 7.43 6.43
CA GLU A 32 31.49 8.40 5.95
C GLU A 32 32.23 7.91 4.70
N PHE A 33 32.45 6.59 4.58
CA PHE A 33 33.18 5.93 3.50
C PHE A 33 32.33 4.80 2.88
N PRO A 34 31.30 5.12 2.06
CA PRO A 34 30.38 4.12 1.50
C PRO A 34 31.06 3.03 0.65
N GLU A 35 32.20 3.34 0.03
CA GLU A 35 33.02 2.43 -0.78
C GLU A 35 33.57 1.25 0.04
N LEU A 36 33.81 1.44 1.35
CA LEU A 36 34.32 0.40 2.24
C LEU A 36 33.29 -0.69 2.52
N LYS A 37 32.01 -0.48 2.19
CA LYS A 37 30.93 -1.46 2.41
C LYS A 37 31.22 -2.79 1.72
N GLN A 38 31.85 -2.77 0.55
CA GLN A 38 32.19 -3.99 -0.20
C GLN A 38 33.37 -4.78 0.40
N ARG A 39 34.27 -4.10 1.13
CA ARG A 39 35.49 -4.68 1.74
C ARG A 39 35.46 -4.64 3.26
N ILE A 40 34.27 -4.54 3.85
CA ILE A 40 34.08 -4.33 5.29
C ILE A 40 34.76 -5.42 6.14
N LYS A 41 34.78 -6.66 5.65
CA LYS A 41 35.42 -7.80 6.33
C LYS A 41 36.93 -7.63 6.53
N GLU A 42 37.59 -6.92 5.62
CA GLU A 42 39.04 -6.70 5.67
C GLU A 42 39.42 -5.65 6.72
N ILE A 43 38.55 -4.68 6.97
CA ILE A 43 38.82 -3.55 7.88
C ILE A 43 38.30 -3.77 9.31
N ILE A 44 37.41 -4.74 9.53
CA ILE A 44 36.89 -5.09 10.87
C ILE A 44 38.00 -5.38 11.89
N PRO A 45 39.06 -6.16 11.60
CA PRO A 45 40.12 -6.44 12.58
C PRO A 45 40.82 -5.17 13.08
N GLU A 46 41.02 -4.20 12.19
CA GLU A 46 41.66 -2.93 12.51
C GLU A 46 40.75 -2.03 13.36
N ILE A 47 39.47 -1.92 12.98
CA ILE A 47 38.47 -1.19 13.78
C ILE A 47 38.33 -1.84 15.18
N LYS A 48 38.35 -3.17 15.27
CA LYS A 48 38.29 -3.90 16.54
C LYS A 48 39.47 -3.57 17.45
N LYS A 49 40.68 -3.45 16.89
CA LYS A 49 41.87 -3.04 17.64
C LYS A 49 41.70 -1.63 18.19
N ILE A 50 41.29 -0.68 17.36
CA ILE A 50 41.07 0.72 17.75
C ILE A 50 40.03 0.84 18.86
N VAL A 51 38.89 0.14 18.74
CA VAL A 51 37.84 0.12 19.77
C VAL A 51 38.36 -0.47 21.07
N SER A 52 39.15 -1.55 21.00
CA SER A 52 39.77 -2.15 22.19
C SER A 52 40.74 -1.20 22.87
N ASP A 53 41.57 -0.49 22.10
CA ASP A 53 42.53 0.47 22.65
C ASP A 53 41.84 1.68 23.29
N VAL A 54 40.79 2.21 22.66
CA VAL A 54 39.95 3.26 23.27
C VAL A 54 39.29 2.79 24.56
N ASN A 55 38.80 1.56 24.62
CA ASN A 55 38.14 1.00 25.81
C ASN A 55 39.09 0.71 26.99
N LYS A 56 40.41 0.75 26.77
CA LYS A 56 41.41 0.65 27.86
C LYS A 56 41.64 1.99 28.56
N LEU A 57 41.35 3.10 27.88
CA LEU A 57 41.47 4.45 28.44
C LEU A 57 40.36 4.69 29.47
N SER A 58 40.66 5.49 30.49
CA SER A 58 39.66 6.02 31.41
C SER A 58 38.71 7.00 30.68
N LEU A 59 37.52 7.21 31.22
CA LEU A 59 36.55 8.14 30.64
C LEU A 59 37.11 9.59 30.54
N GLU A 60 37.97 9.98 31.48
CA GLU A 60 38.66 11.27 31.48
C GLU A 60 39.66 11.37 30.33
N GLU A 61 40.49 10.33 30.13
CA GLU A 61 41.43 10.25 29.01
C GLU A 61 40.71 10.22 27.66
N GLN A 62 39.64 9.43 27.55
CA GLN A 62 38.81 9.38 26.33
C GLN A 62 38.21 10.75 26.00
N SER A 63 37.70 11.46 27.00
CA SER A 63 37.12 12.79 26.83
C SER A 63 38.19 13.82 26.44
N LYS A 64 39.38 13.73 27.03
CA LYS A 64 40.52 14.59 26.68
C LYS A 64 40.99 14.33 25.25
N GLU A 65 41.20 13.07 24.87
CA GLU A 65 41.60 12.72 23.51
C GLU A 65 40.56 13.13 22.48
N LEU A 66 39.26 12.92 22.77
CA LEU A 66 38.18 13.36 21.88
C LEU A 66 38.18 14.88 21.71
N LYS A 67 38.45 15.64 22.79
CA LYS A 67 38.53 17.10 22.76
C LYS A 67 39.68 17.60 21.89
N GLU A 68 40.80 16.87 21.86
CA GLU A 68 41.96 17.23 21.05
C GLU A 68 41.74 16.96 19.56
N ILE A 69 41.06 15.87 19.20
CA ILE A 69 40.91 15.45 17.80
C ILE A 69 39.60 15.89 17.13
N ALA A 70 38.52 16.08 17.91
CA ALA A 70 37.17 16.38 17.42
C ALA A 70 36.33 17.03 18.53
N PRO A 71 36.66 18.25 18.98
CA PRO A 71 35.96 18.92 20.09
C PRO A 71 34.47 19.10 19.84
N GLU A 72 34.03 19.23 18.58
CA GLU A 72 32.63 19.32 18.17
C GLU A 72 31.82 18.05 18.52
N MET A 73 32.50 16.91 18.63
CA MET A 73 31.86 15.61 18.89
C MET A 73 31.59 15.32 20.38
N LEU A 74 32.10 16.15 21.29
CA LEU A 74 31.79 16.09 22.73
C LEU A 74 30.31 16.38 23.01
N THR A 75 29.68 17.19 22.16
CA THR A 75 28.27 17.52 22.29
C THR A 75 27.44 16.71 21.32
N LYS A 76 26.43 15.99 21.82
CA LYS A 76 25.49 15.24 21.00
C LYS A 76 24.57 16.22 20.27
N HIS A 77 24.93 16.62 19.05
CA HIS A 77 23.97 17.24 18.15
C HIS A 77 22.88 16.21 17.83
N LYS A 78 21.78 16.28 18.57
CA LYS A 78 20.58 15.49 18.31
C LYS A 78 20.05 16.00 16.99
N LYS A 79 20.27 15.26 15.90
CA LYS A 79 19.69 15.58 14.60
C LYS A 79 18.20 15.81 14.82
N GLU A 80 17.74 17.04 14.62
CA GLU A 80 16.32 17.35 14.75
C GLU A 80 15.58 16.42 13.80
N ARG A 81 14.78 15.52 14.36
CA ARG A 81 13.85 14.73 13.55
C ARG A 81 12.76 15.70 13.17
N GLU A 82 12.58 15.93 11.87
CA GLU A 82 11.38 16.60 11.38
C GLU A 82 10.16 15.94 12.02
N LYS A 83 9.40 16.73 12.76
CA LYS A 83 8.17 16.29 13.39
C LYS A 83 7.04 16.45 12.38
N GLY A 84 6.21 15.44 12.23
CA GLY A 84 5.01 15.49 11.41
C GLY A 84 5.07 14.55 10.19
N LEU A 85 4.04 14.63 9.38
CA LEU A 85 3.93 13.86 8.14
C LEU A 85 4.85 14.46 7.07
N PRO A 86 5.53 13.63 6.26
CA PRO A 86 6.32 14.12 5.13
C PRO A 86 5.44 14.89 4.13
N GLU A 87 6.06 15.69 3.26
CA GLU A 87 5.32 16.33 2.18
C GLU A 87 4.84 15.30 1.14
N LEU A 88 3.61 15.48 0.64
CA LEU A 88 3.13 14.74 -0.52
C LEU A 88 3.89 15.18 -1.78
N LYS A 89 4.16 14.23 -2.67
CA LYS A 89 4.79 14.51 -3.96
C LYS A 89 3.72 14.82 -5.00
N ASN A 90 4.05 15.63 -6.01
CA ASN A 90 3.16 15.95 -7.13
C ASN A 90 1.82 16.60 -6.71
N VAL A 91 1.85 17.40 -5.65
CA VAL A 91 0.69 18.17 -5.20
C VAL A 91 0.32 19.19 -6.28
N SER A 92 -0.87 19.05 -6.85
CA SER A 92 -1.48 20.01 -7.76
C SER A 92 -2.98 20.06 -7.53
N GLY A 93 -3.54 21.26 -7.45
CA GLY A 93 -4.96 21.45 -7.13
C GLY A 93 -5.33 21.01 -5.71
N LYS A 94 -6.63 20.75 -5.50
CA LYS A 94 -7.17 20.32 -4.21
C LYS A 94 -6.84 18.85 -3.96
N ILE A 95 -6.22 18.55 -2.82
CA ILE A 95 -5.95 17.16 -2.40
C ILE A 95 -7.27 16.45 -2.07
N ILE A 96 -7.46 15.28 -2.65
CA ILE A 96 -8.61 14.40 -2.37
C ILE A 96 -8.05 13.02 -2.00
N LEU A 97 -8.42 12.56 -0.81
CA LEU A 97 -7.99 11.33 -0.14
C LEU A 97 -9.22 10.52 0.27
N ARG A 98 -9.03 9.23 0.59
CA ARG A 98 -10.13 8.40 1.08
C ARG A 98 -9.72 7.41 2.17
N PHE A 99 -10.70 6.99 2.95
CA PHE A 99 -10.65 5.74 3.70
C PHE A 99 -11.75 4.83 3.16
N ALA A 100 -11.37 3.60 2.81
CA ALA A 100 -12.22 2.69 2.06
C ALA A 100 -12.39 1.31 2.74
N PRO A 101 -13.11 1.23 3.87
CA PRO A 101 -13.34 -0.04 4.56
C PRO A 101 -14.43 -0.86 3.89
N GLY A 102 -14.28 -2.19 3.91
CA GLY A 102 -15.41 -3.10 3.71
C GLY A 102 -16.30 -3.15 4.96
N PRO A 103 -17.62 -3.26 4.85
CA PRO A 103 -18.53 -3.29 6.00
C PRO A 103 -18.63 -4.69 6.62
N SER A 104 -17.51 -5.32 6.97
CA SER A 104 -17.49 -6.67 7.55
C SER A 104 -17.61 -6.70 9.08
N GLY A 105 -17.78 -5.53 9.70
CA GLY A 105 -17.83 -5.33 11.14
C GLY A 105 -17.34 -3.92 11.53
N PRO A 106 -17.14 -3.66 12.84
CA PRO A 106 -16.62 -2.38 13.32
C PRO A 106 -15.13 -2.17 12.98
N LEU A 107 -14.65 -0.95 13.14
CA LEU A 107 -13.24 -0.63 12.89
C LEU A 107 -12.36 -1.13 14.05
N HIS A 108 -11.35 -1.95 13.74
CA HIS A 108 -10.27 -2.27 14.67
C HIS A 108 -9.09 -1.29 14.59
N ILE A 109 -8.14 -1.39 15.52
CA ILE A 109 -6.96 -0.49 15.62
C ILE A 109 -6.11 -0.40 14.34
N GLY A 110 -6.08 -1.43 13.49
CA GLY A 110 -5.39 -1.35 12.19
C GLY A 110 -5.96 -0.26 11.26
N HIS A 111 -7.28 -0.02 11.32
CA HIS A 111 -7.96 0.98 10.51
C HIS A 111 -7.64 2.41 10.96
N SER A 112 -7.37 2.61 12.25
CA SER A 112 -7.07 3.94 12.78
C SER A 112 -5.82 4.53 12.11
N ARG A 113 -4.81 3.70 11.80
CA ARG A 113 -3.61 4.16 11.09
C ARG A 113 -3.94 4.72 9.71
N ALA A 114 -4.66 3.96 8.88
CA ALA A 114 -5.00 4.40 7.52
C ALA A 114 -5.88 5.66 7.55
N THR A 115 -6.87 5.65 8.45
CA THR A 115 -7.82 6.74 8.61
C THR A 115 -7.15 8.02 9.09
N ILE A 116 -6.44 7.98 10.22
CA ILE A 116 -5.78 9.16 10.82
C ILE A 116 -4.74 9.72 9.85
N LEU A 117 -3.96 8.88 9.17
CA LEU A 117 -2.97 9.40 8.21
C LEU A 117 -3.63 10.15 7.06
N ASN A 118 -4.71 9.62 6.48
CA ASN A 118 -5.40 10.30 5.39
C ASN A 118 -6.10 11.57 5.87
N ASP A 119 -6.73 11.54 7.04
CA ASP A 119 -7.38 12.71 7.65
C ASP A 119 -6.36 13.83 7.97
N GLU A 120 -5.22 13.49 8.57
CA GLU A 120 -4.15 14.47 8.86
C GLU A 120 -3.54 15.04 7.57
N TYR A 121 -3.41 14.25 6.50
CA TYR A 121 -3.02 14.79 5.19
C TYR A 121 -4.10 15.70 4.60
N ALA A 122 -5.38 15.35 4.73
CA ALA A 122 -6.47 16.21 4.28
C ALA A 122 -6.45 17.55 5.02
N LYS A 123 -6.26 17.55 6.35
CA LYS A 123 -6.10 18.78 7.16
C LYS A 123 -4.87 19.58 6.72
N LYS A 124 -3.71 18.93 6.61
CA LYS A 124 -2.43 19.56 6.23
C LYS A 124 -2.51 20.31 4.90
N TYR A 125 -3.25 19.78 3.92
CA TYR A 125 -3.37 20.35 2.59
C TYR A 125 -4.72 21.03 2.31
N ASN A 126 -5.55 21.25 3.34
CA ASN A 126 -6.92 21.78 3.19
C ASN A 126 -7.71 21.02 2.09
N GLY A 127 -7.53 19.70 2.08
CA GLY A 127 -8.06 18.79 1.09
C GLY A 127 -9.50 18.35 1.38
N LYS A 128 -9.90 17.24 0.75
CA LYS A 128 -11.17 16.56 0.98
C LYS A 128 -10.89 15.12 1.38
N PHE A 129 -11.57 14.65 2.41
CA PHE A 129 -11.47 13.28 2.89
C PHE A 129 -12.79 12.54 2.68
N ILE A 130 -12.76 11.46 1.91
CA ILE A 130 -13.93 10.67 1.53
C ILE A 130 -13.96 9.36 2.31
N LEU A 131 -15.11 9.03 2.92
CA LEU A 131 -15.40 7.69 3.38
C LEU A 131 -16.06 6.90 2.24
N ARG A 132 -15.43 5.80 1.80
CA ARG A 132 -16.04 4.91 0.81
C ARG A 132 -16.30 3.53 1.40
N ILE A 133 -17.55 3.17 1.64
CA ILE A 133 -17.90 1.82 2.10
C ILE A 133 -17.83 0.86 0.92
N GLU A 134 -16.90 -0.09 0.97
CA GLU A 134 -16.63 -1.06 -0.09
C GLU A 134 -17.43 -2.36 0.10
N ASP A 135 -18.71 -2.30 -0.24
CA ASP A 135 -19.71 -3.35 -0.02
C ASP A 135 -19.97 -4.23 -1.27
N THR A 136 -18.96 -4.46 -2.11
CA THR A 136 -19.13 -5.23 -3.36
C THR A 136 -19.11 -6.75 -3.17
N ASP A 137 -18.74 -7.26 -1.99
CA ASP A 137 -18.83 -8.69 -1.66
C ASP A 137 -20.00 -8.95 -0.70
N PRO A 138 -21.18 -9.35 -1.21
CA PRO A 138 -22.37 -9.54 -0.39
C PRO A 138 -22.20 -10.59 0.72
N SER A 139 -21.25 -11.52 0.59
CA SER A 139 -20.99 -12.57 1.58
C SER A 139 -20.23 -12.09 2.82
N ARG A 140 -19.69 -10.87 2.79
CA ARG A 140 -18.83 -10.30 3.85
C ARG A 140 -19.42 -9.05 4.50
N ILE A 141 -20.72 -8.84 4.35
CA ILE A 141 -21.38 -7.62 4.86
C ILE A 141 -22.05 -7.93 6.19
N ASP A 142 -21.64 -7.20 7.22
CA ASP A 142 -22.37 -7.00 8.45
C ASP A 142 -23.26 -5.73 8.29
N PRO A 143 -24.60 -5.85 8.27
CA PRO A 143 -25.49 -4.69 8.15
C PRO A 143 -25.32 -3.63 9.23
N ASP A 144 -24.85 -4.00 10.43
CA ASP A 144 -24.63 -3.03 11.51
C ASP A 144 -23.38 -2.17 11.24
N ALA A 145 -22.44 -2.66 10.42
CA ALA A 145 -21.20 -1.95 10.08
C ALA A 145 -21.45 -0.62 9.32
N TYR A 146 -22.56 -0.49 8.59
CA TYR A 146 -22.92 0.78 7.94
C TYR A 146 -23.18 1.90 8.95
N LYS A 147 -23.54 1.55 10.19
CA LYS A 147 -23.70 2.50 11.30
C LYS A 147 -22.42 2.60 12.15
N MET A 148 -21.82 1.45 12.49
CA MET A 148 -20.64 1.41 13.36
C MET A 148 -19.44 2.15 12.75
N ILE A 149 -19.17 1.99 11.44
CA ILE A 149 -17.99 2.60 10.80
C ILE A 149 -18.02 4.13 10.92
N PRO A 150 -19.09 4.85 10.53
CA PRO A 150 -19.17 6.30 10.75
C PRO A 150 -19.08 6.71 12.23
N GLU A 151 -19.65 5.93 13.15
CA GLU A 151 -19.58 6.20 14.59
C GLU A 151 -18.15 6.09 15.13
N ASP A 152 -17.40 5.07 14.71
CA ASP A 152 -15.99 4.87 15.07
C ASP A 152 -15.11 6.00 14.54
N LEU A 153 -15.35 6.45 13.30
CA LEU A 153 -14.62 7.57 12.69
C LEU A 153 -14.89 8.87 13.45
N LYS A 154 -16.15 9.13 13.81
CA LYS A 154 -16.53 10.28 14.62
C LYS A 154 -15.88 10.22 16.00
N TRP A 155 -15.83 9.04 16.63
CA TRP A 155 -15.17 8.83 17.91
C TRP A 155 -13.65 9.10 17.82
N LEU A 156 -13.00 8.74 16.71
CA LEU A 156 -11.60 9.06 16.43
C LEU A 156 -11.34 10.55 16.15
N GLY A 157 -12.39 11.38 16.04
CA GLY A 157 -12.27 12.80 15.70
C GLY A 157 -11.88 13.05 14.24
N VAL A 158 -12.19 12.11 13.36
CA VAL A 158 -11.91 12.19 11.92
C VAL A 158 -13.03 12.92 11.20
N ASP A 159 -12.67 13.86 10.32
CA ASP A 159 -13.65 14.71 9.62
C ASP A 159 -13.91 14.21 8.19
N VAL A 160 -15.01 13.47 8.03
CA VAL A 160 -15.45 12.93 6.73
C VAL A 160 -16.25 13.99 5.97
N HIS A 161 -15.77 14.35 4.78
CA HIS A 161 -16.38 15.40 3.95
C HIS A 161 -17.43 14.86 2.97
N GLU A 162 -17.32 13.58 2.60
CA GLU A 162 -18.26 12.88 1.72
C GLU A 162 -18.28 11.40 2.07
N THR A 163 -19.47 10.79 2.04
CA THR A 163 -19.64 9.35 2.18
C THR A 163 -20.17 8.77 0.87
N VAL A 164 -19.53 7.72 0.39
CA VAL A 164 -19.89 6.97 -0.82
C VAL A 164 -20.08 5.50 -0.45
N ILE A 165 -21.12 4.86 -0.96
CA ILE A 165 -21.33 3.41 -0.80
C ILE A 165 -21.29 2.76 -2.18
N GLN A 166 -20.48 1.71 -2.35
CA GLN A 166 -20.24 1.13 -3.68
C GLN A 166 -21.49 0.45 -4.27
N SER A 167 -22.37 -0.12 -3.45
CA SER A 167 -23.62 -0.72 -3.93
C SER A 167 -24.61 0.28 -4.52
N ASP A 168 -24.49 1.59 -4.20
CA ASP A 168 -25.25 2.66 -4.88
C ASP A 168 -24.70 2.95 -6.29
N ARG A 169 -23.55 2.35 -6.65
CA ARG A 169 -22.78 2.66 -7.86
C ARG A 169 -22.64 1.48 -8.82
N PHE A 170 -23.34 0.36 -8.58
CA PHE A 170 -23.25 -0.83 -9.45
C PHE A 170 -23.52 -0.53 -10.93
N GLU A 171 -24.52 0.30 -11.24
CA GLU A 171 -24.78 0.76 -12.62
C GLU A 171 -23.60 1.52 -13.25
N THR A 172 -22.84 2.25 -12.43
CA THR A 172 -21.62 2.92 -12.88
C THR A 172 -20.58 1.88 -13.27
N TYR A 173 -20.33 0.88 -12.42
CA TYR A 173 -19.37 -0.18 -12.73
C TYR A 173 -19.77 -0.97 -13.98
N TYR A 174 -21.06 -1.28 -14.16
CA TYR A 174 -21.57 -1.95 -15.36
C TYR A 174 -21.34 -1.13 -16.62
N ARG A 175 -21.57 0.19 -16.56
CA ARG A 175 -21.27 1.10 -17.67
C ARG A 175 -19.80 1.08 -18.07
N TYR A 176 -18.88 1.06 -17.09
CA TYR A 176 -17.44 0.99 -17.37
C TYR A 176 -17.02 -0.40 -17.86
N ALA A 177 -17.62 -1.47 -17.35
CA ALA A 177 -17.38 -2.83 -17.83
C ALA A 177 -17.79 -2.95 -19.31
N LYS A 178 -18.99 -2.49 -19.65
CA LYS A 178 -19.49 -2.42 -21.03
C LYS A 178 -18.55 -1.62 -21.93
N LYS A 179 -18.10 -0.43 -21.51
CA LYS A 179 -17.12 0.38 -22.27
C LYS A 179 -15.79 -0.34 -22.51
N LEU A 180 -15.31 -1.13 -21.56
CA LEU A 180 -14.08 -1.91 -21.77
C LEU A 180 -14.30 -3.05 -22.77
N LEU A 181 -15.45 -3.72 -22.72
CA LEU A 181 -15.82 -4.78 -23.66
C LEU A 181 -15.97 -4.21 -25.08
N GLU A 182 -16.68 -3.09 -25.24
CA GLU A 182 -16.84 -2.36 -26.52
C GLU A 182 -15.49 -1.96 -27.14
N LYS A 183 -14.53 -1.56 -26.29
CA LYS A 183 -13.18 -1.19 -26.73
C LYS A 183 -12.24 -2.39 -26.91
N GLY A 184 -12.71 -3.62 -26.71
CA GLY A 184 -11.90 -4.84 -26.79
C GLY A 184 -10.84 -4.99 -25.70
N ASN A 185 -10.91 -4.20 -24.61
CA ASN A 185 -9.97 -4.18 -23.49
C ASN A 185 -10.39 -5.09 -22.32
N ALA A 186 -11.56 -5.70 -22.41
CA ALA A 186 -12.01 -6.77 -21.53
C ALA A 186 -12.64 -7.89 -22.37
N TYR A 187 -12.90 -9.03 -21.76
CA TYR A 187 -13.66 -10.12 -22.36
C TYR A 187 -14.46 -10.89 -21.31
N VAL A 188 -15.53 -11.56 -21.72
CA VAL A 188 -16.26 -12.49 -20.86
C VAL A 188 -15.62 -13.87 -20.97
N CYS A 189 -15.09 -14.37 -19.85
CA CYS A 189 -14.51 -15.70 -19.75
C CYS A 189 -15.53 -16.68 -19.18
N ARG A 190 -15.70 -17.83 -19.86
CA ARG A 190 -16.52 -18.97 -19.40
C ARG A 190 -15.70 -20.23 -19.11
N CYS A 191 -14.39 -20.12 -19.08
CA CYS A 191 -13.54 -21.23 -18.67
C CYS A 191 -13.76 -21.51 -17.18
N ARG A 192 -13.63 -22.77 -16.77
CA ARG A 192 -13.61 -23.10 -15.34
C ARG A 192 -12.44 -22.37 -14.65
N PRO A 193 -12.59 -21.94 -13.38
CA PRO A 193 -11.56 -21.17 -12.69
C PRO A 193 -10.16 -21.79 -12.73
N ASP A 194 -10.04 -23.09 -12.48
CA ASP A 194 -8.76 -23.82 -12.48
C ASP A 194 -8.14 -23.92 -13.88
N GLU A 195 -8.96 -24.12 -14.91
CA GLU A 195 -8.50 -24.18 -16.30
C GLU A 195 -7.96 -22.82 -16.74
N TRP A 196 -8.72 -21.76 -16.48
CA TRP A 196 -8.32 -20.40 -16.79
C TRP A 196 -7.04 -20.01 -16.06
N ARG A 197 -6.93 -20.36 -14.76
CA ARG A 197 -5.72 -20.15 -13.96
C ARG A 197 -4.51 -20.88 -14.55
N ASN A 198 -4.67 -22.13 -15.01
CA ASN A 198 -3.60 -22.90 -15.63
C ASN A 198 -3.12 -22.27 -16.95
N LEU A 199 -4.04 -21.79 -17.80
CA LEU A 199 -3.70 -21.08 -19.03
C LEU A 199 -2.91 -19.80 -18.74
N LYS A 200 -3.40 -18.99 -17.78
CA LYS A 200 -2.75 -17.76 -17.31
C LYS A 200 -1.33 -18.00 -16.74
N LEU A 201 -1.12 -19.09 -15.99
CA LEU A 201 0.21 -19.45 -15.47
C LEU A 201 1.18 -19.86 -16.58
N LYS A 202 0.67 -20.42 -17.68
CA LYS A 202 1.44 -20.80 -18.87
C LYS A 202 1.55 -19.69 -19.92
N ASN A 203 1.16 -18.46 -19.58
CA ASN A 203 1.12 -17.29 -20.49
C ASN A 203 0.25 -17.54 -21.74
N LYS A 204 -0.73 -18.43 -21.66
CA LYS A 204 -1.62 -18.76 -22.79
C LYS A 204 -2.95 -18.02 -22.65
N PRO A 205 -3.46 -17.42 -23.74
CA PRO A 205 -4.79 -16.83 -23.72
C PRO A 205 -5.85 -17.92 -23.56
N CYS A 206 -6.93 -17.61 -22.85
CA CYS A 206 -8.11 -18.48 -22.89
C CYS A 206 -8.83 -18.34 -24.24
N PRO A 207 -9.64 -19.34 -24.66
CA PRO A 207 -10.36 -19.30 -25.94
C PRO A 207 -11.23 -18.05 -26.11
N HIS A 208 -11.78 -17.53 -25.00
CA HIS A 208 -12.68 -16.37 -25.00
C HIS A 208 -11.95 -15.02 -25.09
N ARG A 209 -10.62 -14.98 -24.92
CA ARG A 209 -9.86 -13.72 -24.90
C ARG A 209 -9.94 -12.94 -26.23
N ASN A 210 -10.13 -13.67 -27.33
CA ASN A 210 -10.18 -13.14 -28.69
C ASN A 210 -11.61 -13.00 -29.24
N LEU A 211 -12.64 -13.16 -28.39
CA LEU A 211 -14.01 -12.79 -28.78
C LEU A 211 -14.02 -11.33 -29.25
N THR A 212 -14.81 -11.08 -30.29
CA THR A 212 -15.08 -9.73 -30.81
C THR A 212 -15.81 -8.88 -29.76
N PRO A 213 -15.78 -7.54 -29.85
CA PRO A 213 -16.58 -6.68 -28.98
C PRO A 213 -18.07 -7.05 -28.99
N GLU A 214 -18.63 -7.39 -30.14
CA GLU A 214 -20.03 -7.77 -30.31
C GLU A 214 -20.36 -9.06 -29.56
N GLU A 215 -19.57 -10.12 -29.74
CA GLU A 215 -19.74 -11.38 -29.00
C GLU A 215 -19.59 -11.16 -27.49
N ASN A 216 -18.64 -10.34 -27.05
CA ASN A 216 -18.47 -10.02 -25.63
C ASN A 216 -19.68 -9.29 -25.04
N LEU A 217 -20.33 -8.42 -25.81
CA LEU A 217 -21.54 -7.73 -25.38
C LEU A 217 -22.72 -8.70 -25.26
N GLU A 218 -22.86 -9.66 -26.17
CA GLU A 218 -23.87 -10.72 -26.04
C GLU A 218 -23.66 -11.55 -24.77
N GLU A 219 -22.42 -11.96 -24.49
CA GLU A 219 -22.07 -12.71 -23.29
C GLU A 219 -22.28 -11.89 -22.00
N TRP A 220 -22.02 -10.58 -22.06
CA TRP A 220 -22.29 -9.65 -20.95
C TRP A 220 -23.78 -9.54 -20.63
N GLU A 221 -24.64 -9.40 -21.63
CA GLU A 221 -26.10 -9.37 -21.41
C GLU A 221 -26.61 -10.69 -20.82
N LYS A 222 -26.03 -11.84 -21.21
CA LYS A 222 -26.33 -13.15 -20.60
C LYS A 222 -25.92 -13.21 -19.12
N MET A 223 -24.77 -12.63 -18.74
CA MET A 223 -24.36 -12.51 -17.34
C MET A 223 -25.38 -11.68 -16.53
N LEU A 224 -25.83 -10.55 -17.06
CA LEU A 224 -26.82 -9.68 -16.39
C LEU A 224 -28.21 -10.32 -16.30
N SER A 225 -28.57 -11.14 -17.29
CA SER A 225 -29.90 -11.78 -17.41
C SER A 225 -30.00 -13.13 -16.68
N ASN A 226 -29.07 -13.44 -15.77
CA ASN A 226 -29.07 -14.67 -14.97
C ASN A 226 -29.03 -15.98 -15.80
N VAL A 227 -28.48 -15.92 -17.02
CA VAL A 227 -28.27 -17.11 -17.87
C VAL A 227 -27.15 -17.98 -17.31
N TYR A 228 -26.13 -17.36 -16.69
CA TYR A 228 -24.99 -18.02 -16.09
C TYR A 228 -25.09 -18.09 -14.56
N GLY A 229 -24.64 -19.20 -13.99
CA GLY A 229 -24.46 -19.42 -12.57
C GLY A 229 -23.17 -18.83 -11.99
N GLU A 230 -22.96 -19.04 -10.69
CA GLU A 230 -21.68 -18.71 -10.05
C GLU A 230 -20.54 -19.51 -10.69
N GLU A 231 -19.40 -18.87 -10.89
CA GLU A 231 -18.19 -19.45 -11.53
C GLU A 231 -18.36 -19.86 -13.01
N GLU A 232 -19.53 -19.70 -13.63
CA GLU A 232 -19.77 -20.04 -15.03
C GLU A 232 -19.34 -18.92 -16.00
N ALA A 233 -19.32 -17.67 -15.53
CA ALA A 233 -18.87 -16.53 -16.32
C ALA A 233 -18.23 -15.44 -15.45
N SER A 234 -17.26 -14.72 -16.01
CA SER A 234 -16.62 -13.56 -15.37
C SER A 234 -16.12 -12.57 -16.42
N VAL A 235 -16.19 -11.27 -16.11
CA VAL A 235 -15.55 -10.24 -16.93
C VAL A 235 -14.08 -10.15 -16.54
N VAL A 236 -13.20 -10.33 -17.51
CA VAL A 236 -11.74 -10.31 -17.34
C VAL A 236 -11.15 -9.11 -18.08
N VAL A 237 -10.36 -8.29 -17.39
CA VAL A 237 -9.65 -7.15 -17.98
C VAL A 237 -8.43 -7.68 -18.73
N LYS A 238 -8.26 -7.33 -20.01
CA LYS A 238 -7.09 -7.72 -20.80
C LYS A 238 -5.88 -6.92 -20.36
N THR A 239 -4.79 -7.62 -20.05
CA THR A 239 -3.49 -7.00 -19.77
C THR A 239 -2.40 -7.75 -20.56
N ASP A 240 -1.16 -7.67 -20.10
CA ASP A 240 -0.06 -8.45 -20.66
C ASP A 240 0.00 -9.84 -20.01
N LEU A 241 -0.21 -10.90 -20.81
CA LEU A 241 -0.08 -12.29 -20.37
C LEU A 241 1.37 -12.70 -20.09
N ASN A 242 2.35 -11.95 -20.57
CA ASN A 242 3.77 -12.17 -20.30
C ASN A 242 4.26 -11.39 -19.07
N HIS A 243 3.38 -10.64 -18.40
CA HIS A 243 3.76 -9.84 -17.23
C HIS A 243 4.46 -10.73 -16.17
N PRO A 244 5.59 -10.30 -15.59
CA PRO A 244 6.37 -11.13 -14.67
C PRO A 244 5.61 -11.49 -13.40
N ASN A 245 4.75 -10.59 -12.91
CA ASN A 245 3.80 -10.89 -11.85
C ASN A 245 2.55 -11.58 -12.41
N PRO A 246 2.30 -12.87 -12.09
CA PRO A 246 1.14 -13.60 -12.60
C PRO A 246 -0.19 -12.99 -12.13
N ALA A 247 -0.25 -12.32 -10.98
CA ALA A 247 -1.50 -11.72 -10.51
C ALA A 247 -2.06 -10.66 -11.47
N LEU A 248 -1.18 -9.96 -12.20
CA LEU A 248 -1.53 -8.87 -13.11
C LEU A 248 -1.90 -9.33 -14.52
N ARG A 249 -1.55 -10.56 -14.91
CA ARG A 249 -1.95 -11.15 -16.19
C ARG A 249 -3.45 -11.35 -16.18
N ASP A 250 -4.18 -10.74 -17.11
CA ASP A 250 -5.63 -10.79 -17.27
C ASP A 250 -6.38 -11.00 -15.93
N PHE A 251 -6.71 -9.96 -15.19
CA PHE A 251 -7.37 -10.13 -13.88
C PHE A 251 -8.89 -10.04 -13.99
N VAL A 252 -9.60 -10.76 -13.11
CA VAL A 252 -11.07 -10.71 -13.06
C VAL A 252 -11.51 -9.34 -12.55
N GLY A 253 -12.35 -8.67 -13.34
CA GLY A 253 -12.94 -7.38 -13.00
C GLY A 253 -14.33 -7.53 -12.35
N LEU A 254 -15.14 -8.48 -12.83
CA LEU A 254 -16.49 -8.74 -12.30
C LEU A 254 -16.76 -10.26 -12.29
N ARG A 255 -17.51 -10.72 -11.28
CA ARG A 255 -17.92 -12.13 -11.14
C ARG A 255 -19.42 -12.23 -10.87
N ILE A 256 -19.98 -13.42 -11.08
CA ILE A 256 -21.35 -13.73 -10.66
C ILE A 256 -21.33 -14.18 -9.19
N SER A 257 -22.27 -13.67 -8.38
CA SER A 257 -22.65 -14.27 -7.11
C SER A 257 -24.16 -14.21 -6.91
N LYS A 258 -24.74 -15.30 -6.41
CA LYS A 258 -26.17 -15.41 -6.08
C LYS A 258 -26.48 -15.06 -4.62
N THR A 259 -25.48 -14.58 -3.87
CA THR A 259 -25.67 -14.12 -2.49
C THR A 259 -26.49 -12.83 -2.47
N ILE A 260 -27.53 -12.77 -1.65
CA ILE A 260 -28.40 -11.59 -1.50
C ILE A 260 -27.64 -10.48 -0.80
N HIS A 261 -27.56 -9.30 -1.42
CA HIS A 261 -26.91 -8.15 -0.82
C HIS A 261 -27.82 -7.50 0.24
N PRO A 262 -27.33 -7.16 1.45
CA PRO A 262 -28.18 -6.59 2.50
C PRO A 262 -28.91 -5.30 2.12
N ARG A 263 -28.24 -4.38 1.38
CA ARG A 263 -28.84 -3.13 0.86
C ARG A 263 -29.65 -3.31 -0.43
N THR A 264 -29.05 -3.87 -1.49
CA THR A 264 -29.66 -3.95 -2.83
C THR A 264 -30.49 -5.21 -3.08
N LYS A 265 -30.58 -6.11 -2.10
CA LYS A 265 -31.34 -7.36 -2.14
C LYS A 265 -30.90 -8.25 -3.31
N ASP A 266 -31.85 -8.72 -4.10
CA ASP A 266 -31.70 -9.61 -5.25
C ASP A 266 -31.60 -8.84 -6.58
N LYS A 267 -31.52 -7.51 -6.54
CA LYS A 267 -31.44 -6.66 -7.75
C LYS A 267 -30.21 -6.97 -8.62
N TYR A 268 -29.13 -7.44 -8.00
CA TYR A 268 -27.84 -7.63 -8.68
C TYR A 268 -27.27 -9.01 -8.39
N ILE A 269 -26.73 -9.63 -9.43
CA ILE A 269 -26.03 -10.92 -9.36
C ILE A 269 -24.60 -10.85 -9.92
N VAL A 270 -24.22 -9.74 -10.55
CA VAL A 270 -22.88 -9.51 -11.09
C VAL A 270 -22.18 -8.47 -10.22
N TYR A 271 -21.10 -8.86 -9.55
CA TYR A 271 -20.43 -8.01 -8.57
C TYR A 271 -19.02 -7.64 -9.06
N PRO A 272 -18.64 -6.35 -9.02
CA PRO A 272 -17.29 -5.94 -9.35
C PRO A 272 -16.31 -6.34 -8.25
N LEU A 273 -15.12 -6.79 -8.65
CA LEU A 273 -14.04 -7.06 -7.72
C LEU A 273 -13.28 -5.77 -7.37
N MET A 274 -12.56 -5.83 -6.25
CA MET A 274 -11.85 -4.70 -5.64
C MET A 274 -11.05 -3.89 -6.67
N ASN A 275 -10.16 -4.51 -7.44
CA ASN A 275 -9.30 -3.78 -8.40
C ASN A 275 -10.10 -2.98 -9.43
N PHE A 276 -11.25 -3.49 -9.88
CA PHE A 276 -12.08 -2.83 -10.88
C PHE A 276 -12.87 -1.68 -10.27
N SER A 277 -13.59 -1.94 -9.17
CA SER A 277 -14.44 -0.95 -8.49
C SER A 277 -13.60 0.19 -7.91
N VAL A 278 -12.46 -0.11 -7.25
CA VAL A 278 -11.52 0.88 -6.71
C VAL A 278 -10.99 1.79 -7.81
N ALA A 279 -10.54 1.25 -8.94
CA ALA A 279 -10.00 2.06 -10.02
C ALA A 279 -11.05 3.00 -10.62
N VAL A 280 -12.28 2.52 -10.83
CA VAL A 280 -13.39 3.34 -11.33
C VAL A 280 -13.75 4.44 -10.33
N ASP A 281 -13.86 4.12 -9.04
CA ASP A 281 -14.22 5.08 -8.02
C ASP A 281 -13.13 6.10 -7.74
N ASP A 282 -11.87 5.66 -7.62
CA ASP A 282 -10.75 6.56 -7.37
C ASP A 282 -10.66 7.61 -8.49
N HIS A 283 -10.86 7.20 -9.75
CA HIS A 283 -10.90 8.12 -10.89
C HIS A 283 -12.10 9.08 -10.82
N LEU A 284 -13.31 8.57 -10.61
CA LEU A 284 -14.53 9.38 -10.68
C LEU A 284 -14.75 10.29 -9.46
N LEU A 285 -14.22 9.91 -8.31
CA LEU A 285 -14.22 10.73 -7.11
C LEU A 285 -13.07 11.75 -7.11
N GLY A 286 -12.20 11.70 -8.14
CA GLY A 286 -11.09 12.64 -8.30
C GLY A 286 -9.98 12.44 -7.29
N LEU A 287 -9.77 11.22 -6.79
CA LEU A 287 -8.70 10.97 -5.84
C LEU A 287 -7.35 11.34 -6.43
N THR A 288 -6.55 12.00 -5.59
CA THR A 288 -5.24 12.53 -5.98
C THR A 288 -4.09 11.70 -5.44
N HIS A 289 -4.29 11.06 -4.28
CA HIS A 289 -3.31 10.28 -3.55
C HIS A 289 -4.01 9.10 -2.89
N VAL A 290 -3.42 7.90 -3.00
CA VAL A 290 -3.98 6.62 -2.54
C VAL A 290 -3.04 5.95 -1.55
#